data_AF-A0A519MQI3-F1
#
_entry.id   AF-A0A519MQI3-F1
#
_cell.length_a   1.000
_cell.length_b   1.000
_cell.length_c   1.000
_cell.angle_alpha   90.00
_cell.angle_beta   90.00
_cell.angle_gamma   90.00
#
_symmetry.space_group_name_H-M   'P 1'
#
loop_
_entity.id
_entity.type
_entity.pdbx_description
1 polymer ?
#
loop_
_entity_poly.entity_id
_entity_poly.type
_entity_poly.pdbx_seq_one_letter_code
_entity_poly.pdbx_strand_id
1 'polypeptide(L)'
;MQLILSRNGMNTSHNTYDPISDMIVSKGLRIESVLIRENRIVIYLNTKQVLIDSLENHKRLENASLDQLNEFRLIAQGTGIHWPSIDEFA
;
A
#
# COMPACT_ATOMS: atom_id res chain seq x y z
N MET A 1 -10.38 17.42 -59.09
CA MET A 1 -11.44 17.38 -58.05
C MET A 1 -10.78 17.57 -56.70
N GLN A 2 -11.34 18.45 -55.87
CA GLN A 2 -10.80 18.97 -54.62
C GLN A 2 -11.28 18.12 -53.41
N LEU A 3 -10.34 17.87 -52.49
CA LEU A 3 -10.39 17.69 -51.03
C LEU A 3 -11.73 17.40 -50.31
N ILE A 4 -11.72 16.44 -49.36
CA ILE A 4 -12.12 16.67 -47.95
C ILE A 4 -11.22 15.84 -47.00
N LEU A 5 -10.53 16.54 -46.10
CA LEU A 5 -9.97 16.04 -44.84
C LEU A 5 -11.06 16.06 -43.76
N SER A 6 -11.10 15.06 -42.87
CA SER A 6 -11.31 15.32 -41.44
C SER A 6 -10.74 14.20 -40.56
N ARG A 7 -9.87 14.61 -39.64
CA ARG A 7 -9.29 13.84 -38.53
C ARG A 7 -10.38 13.50 -37.51
N ASN A 8 -10.24 12.38 -36.80
CA ASN A 8 -10.44 12.37 -35.35
C ASN A 8 -9.58 11.30 -34.70
N GLY A 9 -8.89 11.72 -33.64
CA GLY A 9 -7.74 11.04 -33.07
C GLY A 9 -8.09 9.81 -32.26
N MET A 10 -7.27 8.78 -32.43
CA MET A 10 -6.87 7.93 -31.32
C MET A 10 -5.42 8.28 -31.02
N ASN A 11 -5.22 9.13 -30.01
CA ASN A 11 -4.00 9.08 -29.21
C ASN A 11 -4.05 7.72 -28.51
N THR A 12 -3.58 6.66 -29.15
CA THR A 12 -3.14 5.49 -28.40
C THR A 12 -1.99 6.00 -27.57
N SER A 13 -2.20 6.17 -26.26
CA SER A 13 -1.12 6.48 -25.33
C SER A 13 -0.01 5.48 -25.62
N HIS A 14 1.09 5.95 -26.20
CA HIS A 14 2.33 5.20 -26.17
C HIS A 14 2.62 5.03 -24.68
N ASN A 15 2.26 3.87 -24.14
CA ASN A 15 2.74 3.43 -22.86
C ASN A 15 4.22 3.14 -23.05
N THR A 16 5.01 4.20 -23.04
CA THR A 16 6.44 4.11 -22.80
C THR A 16 6.56 3.57 -21.38
N TYR A 17 6.62 2.25 -21.27
CA TYR A 17 7.20 1.55 -20.14
C TYR A 17 8.62 2.08 -19.99
N ASP A 18 8.76 3.18 -19.27
CA ASP A 18 10.04 3.75 -18.93
C ASP A 18 10.63 2.88 -17.82
N PRO A 19 11.75 2.17 -18.07
CA PRO A 19 12.39 1.32 -17.08
C PRO A 19 12.75 2.09 -15.81
N ILE A 20 12.97 3.40 -15.90
CA ILE A 20 13.22 4.27 -14.75
C ILE A 20 11.93 4.46 -13.95
N SER A 21 10.79 4.69 -14.60
CA SER A 21 9.47 4.77 -13.95
C SER A 21 9.06 3.44 -13.31
N ASP A 22 9.32 2.31 -13.97
CA ASP A 22 9.16 0.97 -13.38
C ASP A 22 10.13 0.77 -12.22
N MET A 23 11.39 1.22 -12.31
CA MET A 23 12.36 1.16 -11.21
C MET A 23 11.97 2.06 -10.03
N ILE A 24 11.29 3.18 -10.27
CA ILE A 24 10.81 4.12 -9.25
C ILE A 24 9.54 3.59 -8.58
N VAL A 25 8.59 3.03 -9.34
CA VAL A 25 7.45 2.27 -8.81
C VAL A 25 7.93 1.02 -8.06
N SER A 26 9.00 0.37 -8.55
CA SER A 26 9.68 -0.76 -7.92
C SER A 26 10.68 -0.37 -6.84
N LYS A 27 10.87 0.93 -6.51
CA LYS A 27 11.58 1.28 -5.26
C LYS A 27 10.85 0.74 -4.04
N GLY A 28 9.59 0.32 -4.21
CA GLY A 28 9.15 -0.99 -3.74
C GLY A 28 9.25 -1.16 -2.23
N LEU A 29 9.00 -0.11 -1.45
CA LEU A 29 8.86 -0.26 -0.01
C LEU A 29 7.71 -1.22 0.23
N ARG A 30 8.06 -2.38 0.78
CA ARG A 30 7.14 -3.42 1.17
C ARG A 30 7.34 -3.70 2.64
N ILE A 31 6.21 -3.81 3.33
CA ILE A 31 6.14 -4.36 4.66
C ILE A 31 6.52 -5.84 4.55
N GLU A 32 7.59 -6.23 5.21
CA GLU A 32 7.99 -7.64 5.34
C GLU A 32 7.37 -8.28 6.58
N SER A 33 7.31 -7.52 7.67
CA SER A 33 6.67 -8.00 8.90
C SER A 33 6.17 -6.84 9.76
N VAL A 34 5.20 -7.16 10.60
CA VAL A 34 4.61 -6.27 11.60
C VAL A 34 4.68 -6.96 12.95
N LEU A 35 5.07 -6.23 13.99
CA LEU A 35 5.12 -6.69 15.36
C LEU A 35 4.35 -5.70 16.25
N ILE A 36 3.47 -6.23 17.08
CA ILE A 36 2.72 -5.46 18.07
C ILE A 36 3.30 -5.71 19.46
N ARG A 37 3.79 -4.64 20.13
CA ARG A 37 4.41 -4.69 21.46
C ARG A 37 4.15 -3.40 22.21
N GLU A 38 3.74 -3.48 23.48
CA GLU A 38 3.72 -2.35 24.42
C GLU A 38 3.14 -1.05 23.82
N ASN A 39 1.95 -1.14 23.23
CA ASN A 39 1.24 -0.03 22.57
C ASN A 39 1.84 0.48 21.24
N ARG A 40 2.76 -0.28 20.64
CA ARG A 40 3.45 0.11 19.40
C ARG A 40 3.17 -0.87 18.27
N ILE A 41 3.08 -0.31 17.07
CA ILE A 41 3.13 -1.00 15.80
C ILE A 41 4.54 -0.84 15.26
N VAL A 42 5.30 -1.93 15.20
CA VAL A 42 6.65 -1.96 14.64
C VAL A 42 6.59 -2.60 13.27
N ILE A 43 6.93 -1.85 12.22
CA ILE A 43 6.82 -2.25 10.82
C ILE A 43 8.23 -2.37 10.25
N TYR A 44 8.60 -3.58 9.83
CA TYR A 44 9.86 -3.84 9.16
C TYR A 44 9.65 -3.78 7.65
N LEU A 45 10.44 -2.97 6.98
CA LEU A 45 10.42 -2.82 5.53
C LEU A 45 11.51 -3.66 4.88
N ASN A 46 11.30 -4.06 3.62
CA ASN A 46 12.28 -4.75 2.77
C ASN A 46 13.60 -3.99 2.56
N THR A 47 13.63 -2.70 2.89
CA THR A 47 14.84 -1.88 2.88
C THR A 47 15.61 -1.93 4.20
N LYS A 48 15.22 -2.82 5.14
CA LYS A 48 15.73 -2.93 6.53
C LYS A 48 15.44 -1.72 7.42
N GLN A 49 14.69 -0.74 6.90
CA GLN A 49 14.18 0.36 7.69
C GLN A 49 13.05 -0.14 8.61
N VAL A 50 12.94 0.48 9.77
CA VAL A 50 11.90 0.20 10.75
C VAL A 50 11.06 1.46 10.93
N LEU A 51 9.75 1.34 10.75
CA LEU A 51 8.78 2.36 11.13
C LEU A 51 8.17 1.96 12.46
N ILE A 52 8.03 2.92 13.37
CA ILE A 52 7.42 2.71 14.67
C ILE A 52 6.28 3.70 14.78
N ASP A 53 5.09 3.20 15.06
CA ASP A 53 3.89 3.99 15.30
C ASP A 53 3.21 3.57 16.61
N SER A 54 2.37 4.43 17.16
CA SER A 54 1.57 4.14 18.36
C SER A 54 0.21 3.58 17.97
N LEU A 55 -0.30 2.56 18.69
CA LEU A 55 -1.68 2.08 18.49
C LEU A 55 -2.72 3.18 18.80
N GLU A 56 -2.40 4.11 19.70
CA GLU A 56 -3.27 5.25 20.05
C GLU A 56 -3.55 6.18 18.86
N ASN A 57 -2.67 6.22 17.87
CA ASN A 57 -2.89 7.00 16.65
C ASN A 57 -4.02 6.41 15.79
N HIS A 58 -4.42 5.16 16.08
CA HIS A 58 -5.41 4.40 15.34
C HIS A 58 -6.60 4.09 16.25
N LYS A 59 -7.57 5.02 16.32
CA LYS A 59 -8.78 4.88 17.16
C LYS A 59 -9.51 3.54 17.04
N ARG A 60 -9.45 2.91 15.86
CA ARG A 60 -10.08 1.60 15.62
C ARG A 60 -9.32 0.44 16.25
N LEU A 61 -8.02 0.58 16.46
CA LEU A 61 -7.14 -0.43 17.06
C LEU A 61 -7.00 -0.28 18.58
N GLU A 62 -7.40 0.87 19.15
CA GLU A 62 -7.24 1.21 20.57
C GLU A 62 -7.82 0.15 21.53
N ASN A 63 -8.96 -0.44 21.18
CA ASN A 63 -9.68 -1.41 22.03
C ASN A 63 -9.51 -2.86 21.56
N ALA A 64 -8.67 -3.10 20.55
CA ALA A 64 -8.47 -4.45 20.03
C ALA A 64 -7.60 -5.29 20.97
N SER A 65 -7.96 -6.56 21.15
CA SER A 65 -7.11 -7.49 21.89
C SER A 65 -5.81 -7.77 21.13
N LEU A 66 -4.76 -8.20 21.85
CA LEU A 66 -3.52 -8.59 21.21
C LEU A 66 -3.72 -9.71 20.16
N ASP A 67 -4.65 -10.63 20.41
CA ASP A 67 -4.98 -11.70 19.46
C ASP A 67 -5.58 -11.11 18.17
N GLN A 68 -6.55 -10.19 18.27
CA GLN A 68 -7.14 -9.50 17.12
C GLN A 68 -6.09 -8.67 16.35
N LEU A 69 -5.17 -8.03 17.06
CA LEU A 69 -4.09 -7.26 16.44
C LEU A 69 -3.07 -8.14 15.72
N ASN A 70 -2.86 -9.38 16.17
CA ASN A 70 -1.98 -10.35 15.54
C ASN A 70 -2.62 -11.09 14.34
N GLU A 71 -3.93 -11.00 14.16
CA GLU A 71 -4.66 -11.54 13.00
C GLU A 71 -4.56 -10.67 11.73
N PHE A 72 -3.65 -9.68 11.75
CA PHE A 72 -3.44 -8.79 10.62
C PHE A 72 -3.05 -9.54 9.35
N ARG A 73 -3.34 -8.91 8.20
CA ARG A 73 -2.92 -9.37 6.88
C ARG A 73 -2.25 -8.24 6.13
N LEU A 74 -1.16 -8.56 5.44
CA LEU A 74 -0.56 -7.63 4.49
C LEU A 74 -1.41 -7.63 3.22
N ILE A 75 -1.76 -6.44 2.75
CA ILE A 75 -2.58 -6.22 1.56
C ILE A 75 -1.82 -5.36 0.54
N ALA A 76 -2.40 -5.21 -0.66
CA ALA A 76 -1.83 -4.41 -1.74
C ALA A 76 -0.35 -4.76 -2.03
N GLN A 77 -0.06 -6.07 -2.06
CA GLN A 77 1.30 -6.62 -2.25
C GLN A 77 2.33 -6.12 -1.22
N GLY A 78 1.91 -5.86 0.02
CA GLY A 78 2.79 -5.46 1.12
C GLY A 78 2.90 -3.94 1.32
N THR A 79 1.99 -3.13 0.76
CA THR A 79 1.96 -1.68 0.99
C THR A 79 0.93 -1.26 2.04
N GLY A 80 0.14 -2.20 2.57
CA GLY A 80 -0.86 -1.92 3.60
C GLY A 80 -1.04 -3.07 4.57
N ILE A 81 -1.62 -2.77 5.72
CA ILE A 81 -2.00 -3.72 6.77
C ILE A 81 -3.53 -3.64 6.90
N HIS A 82 -4.17 -4.80 6.94
CA HIS A 82 -5.60 -4.95 7.15
C HIS A 82 -5.84 -5.80 8.38
N TRP A 83 -6.79 -5.40 9.23
CA TRP A 83 -7.18 -6.17 10.41
C TRP A 83 -8.61 -6.68 10.21
N PRO A 84 -8.80 -7.92 9.72
CA PRO A 84 -10.12 -8.42 9.33
C PRO A 84 -11.15 -8.36 10.47
N SER A 85 -10.72 -8.77 11.66
CA SER A 85 -11.55 -8.85 12.86
C SER A 85 -11.91 -7.48 13.46
N ILE A 86 -11.31 -6.39 12.96
CA ILE A 86 -11.50 -5.02 13.46
C ILE A 86 -12.20 -4.14 12.40
N ASP A 87 -11.84 -4.30 11.12
CA ASP A 87 -12.36 -3.48 10.02
C ASP A 87 -13.83 -3.80 9.67
N GLU A 88 -14.33 -5.01 9.96
CA GLU A 88 -15.71 -5.44 9.63
C GLU A 88 -16.81 -4.84 10.54
N PHE A 89 -16.44 -4.19 11.65
CA PHE A 89 -17.41 -3.64 12.62
C PHE A 89 -17.54 -2.11 12.57
N ALA A 90 -17.15 -1.48 11.46
CA ALA A 90 -17.23 -0.03 11.24
C ALA A 90 -18.59 0.45 10.68
#